data_AF-A0A0C1N0X2-F1
#
_entry.id   AF-A0A0C1N0X2-F1
#
_cell.length_a   1.000
_cell.length_b   1.000
_cell.length_c   1.000
_cell.angle_alpha   90.00
_cell.angle_beta   90.00
_cell.angle_gamma   90.00
#
_symmetry.space_group_name_H-M   'P 1'
#
loop_
_entity.id
_entity.type
_entity.pdbx_description
1 polymer ?
#
loop_
_entity_poly.entity_id
_entity_poly.type
_entity_poly.pdbx_seq_one_letter_code
_entity_poly.pdbx_strand_id
1 'polypeptide(L)'
;MATKANKNQVELQNTVNKYIDPLIEPIQKATGIGTWGGYDGAAQYLNSPRFDGLKRQGKDAYDLGLEKCLIAISETSISKSETTVLKNFANEHLDFILQLSKKSPEMFVGENGKIAQACKSVMNESQKKAFEKNLGINKVEKDSLVNKHLGADKVKPTFAERITQSREESLQQPAR
;
A
#
# COMPACT_ATOMS: atom_id res chain seq x y z
N MET A 1 2.76 -31.48 -4.78
CA MET A 1 1.96 -31.45 -3.53
C MET A 1 2.00 -30.05 -2.96
N ALA A 2 0.90 -29.29 -3.01
CA ALA A 2 0.84 -28.01 -2.32
C ALA A 2 0.83 -28.26 -0.81
N THR A 3 1.86 -27.79 -0.10
CA THR A 3 1.98 -27.87 1.36
C THR A 3 0.80 -27.18 2.02
N LYS A 4 0.31 -27.69 3.17
CA LYS A 4 -0.87 -27.15 3.90
C LYS A 4 -0.82 -25.63 4.10
N ALA A 5 0.36 -25.05 4.27
CA ALA A 5 0.55 -23.59 4.35
C ALA A 5 0.06 -22.83 3.11
N ASN A 6 0.26 -23.40 1.92
CA ASN A 6 -0.12 -22.80 0.64
C ASN A 6 -1.65 -22.84 0.43
N LYS A 7 -2.34 -23.87 0.96
CA LYS A 7 -3.82 -23.92 0.95
C LYS A 7 -4.46 -22.82 1.80
N ASN A 8 -3.94 -22.61 3.02
CA ASN A 8 -4.44 -21.56 3.91
C ASN A 8 -4.24 -20.15 3.34
N GLN A 9 -3.14 -19.92 2.62
CA GLN A 9 -2.88 -18.63 1.97
C GLN A 9 -3.84 -18.36 0.79
N VAL A 10 -4.13 -19.38 -0.01
CA VAL A 10 -5.11 -19.26 -1.11
C VAL A 10 -6.52 -19.02 -0.58
N GLU A 11 -6.92 -19.71 0.49
CA GLU A 11 -8.22 -19.49 1.15
C GLU A 11 -8.35 -18.09 1.74
N LEU A 12 -7.28 -17.59 2.38
CA LEU A 12 -7.21 -16.22 2.87
C LEU A 12 -7.37 -15.23 1.71
N GLN A 13 -6.61 -15.40 0.63
CA GLN A 13 -6.67 -14.53 -0.54
C GLN A 13 -8.06 -14.51 -1.17
N ASN A 14 -8.69 -15.68 -1.35
CA ASN A 14 -10.05 -15.79 -1.88
C ASN A 14 -11.07 -15.09 -0.99
N THR A 15 -10.90 -15.21 0.33
CA THR A 15 -11.75 -14.51 1.30
C THR A 15 -11.58 -13.01 1.14
N VAL A 16 -10.35 -12.48 1.13
CA VAL A 16 -10.11 -11.05 0.95
C VAL A 16 -10.68 -10.55 -0.38
N ASN A 17 -10.43 -11.26 -1.48
CA ASN A 17 -10.95 -10.91 -2.82
C ASN A 17 -12.47 -10.76 -2.82
N LYS A 18 -13.19 -11.71 -2.20
CA LYS A 18 -14.67 -11.69 -2.10
C LYS A 18 -15.19 -10.41 -1.43
N TYR A 19 -14.47 -9.89 -0.44
CA TYR A 19 -14.89 -8.69 0.30
C TYR A 19 -14.39 -7.39 -0.33
N ILE A 20 -13.14 -7.38 -0.83
CA ILE A 20 -12.45 -6.16 -1.27
C ILE A 20 -12.64 -5.84 -2.74
N ASP A 21 -12.65 -6.83 -3.63
CA ASP A 21 -12.65 -6.57 -5.07
C ASP A 21 -13.84 -5.68 -5.52
N PRO A 22 -15.07 -5.84 -4.97
CA PRO A 22 -16.18 -4.93 -5.28
C PRO A 22 -15.99 -3.48 -4.81
N LEU A 23 -15.03 -3.23 -3.91
CA LEU A 23 -14.75 -1.90 -3.34
C LEU A 23 -13.60 -1.19 -4.06
N ILE A 24 -12.78 -1.90 -4.83
CA ILE A 24 -11.58 -1.34 -5.46
C ILE A 24 -11.95 -0.20 -6.42
N GLU A 25 -12.84 -0.43 -7.38
CA GLU A 25 -13.21 0.60 -8.36
C GLU A 25 -13.84 1.84 -7.70
N PRO A 26 -14.81 1.72 -6.75
CA PRO A 26 -15.31 2.87 -6.01
C PRO A 26 -14.23 3.64 -5.24
N ILE A 27 -13.29 2.95 -4.59
CA ILE A 27 -12.15 3.57 -3.88
C ILE A 27 -11.25 4.33 -4.86
N GLN A 28 -10.94 3.74 -6.01
CA GLN A 28 -10.15 4.41 -7.05
C GLN A 28 -10.89 5.65 -7.59
N LYS A 29 -12.20 5.57 -7.84
CA LYS A 29 -13.00 6.75 -8.24
C LYS A 29 -12.92 7.87 -7.22
N ALA A 30 -13.16 7.57 -5.95
CA ALA A 30 -13.07 8.54 -4.85
C ALA A 30 -11.66 9.15 -4.72
N THR A 31 -10.62 8.32 -4.92
CA THR A 31 -9.22 8.75 -4.91
C THR A 31 -8.91 9.67 -6.10
N GLY A 32 -9.42 9.36 -7.27
CA GLY A 32 -9.21 10.15 -8.48
C GLY A 32 -9.80 11.56 -8.41
N ILE A 33 -10.83 11.75 -7.59
CA ILE A 33 -11.43 13.06 -7.29
C ILE A 33 -10.92 13.68 -5.97
N GLY A 34 -10.05 13.00 -5.23
CA GLY A 34 -9.48 13.49 -3.96
C GLY A 34 -10.44 13.50 -2.77
N THR A 35 -11.53 12.72 -2.80
CA THR A 35 -12.59 12.79 -1.79
C THR A 35 -12.46 11.67 -0.74
N TRP A 36 -12.22 12.06 0.52
CA TRP A 36 -12.13 11.11 1.65
C TRP A 36 -13.50 10.82 2.29
N GLY A 37 -14.21 11.85 2.75
CA GLY A 37 -15.51 11.73 3.41
C GLY A 37 -16.70 12.03 2.50
N GLY A 38 -17.92 11.86 3.03
CA GLY A 38 -19.17 12.11 2.28
C GLY A 38 -19.65 10.91 1.48
N TYR A 39 -20.76 11.09 0.75
CA TYR A 39 -21.47 10.02 0.02
C TYR A 39 -20.65 9.39 -1.12
N ASP A 40 -19.65 10.10 -1.65
CA ASP A 40 -18.75 9.58 -2.70
C ASP A 40 -17.30 9.42 -2.19
N GLY A 41 -17.08 9.56 -0.88
CA GLY A 41 -15.75 9.51 -0.28
C GLY A 41 -15.22 8.10 -0.08
N ALA A 42 -13.89 7.94 -0.12
CA ALA A 42 -13.22 6.66 0.07
C ALA A 42 -13.51 6.01 1.44
N ALA A 43 -13.69 6.82 2.49
CA ALA A 43 -13.91 6.36 3.86
C ALA A 43 -15.16 5.49 4.02
N GLN A 44 -16.21 5.71 3.23
CA GLN A 44 -17.44 4.91 3.32
C GLN A 44 -17.22 3.45 2.92
N TYR A 45 -16.30 3.20 1.98
CA TYR A 45 -16.00 1.86 1.49
C TYR A 45 -15.09 1.12 2.48
N LEU A 46 -14.17 1.85 3.11
CA LEU A 46 -13.30 1.34 4.17
C LEU A 46 -14.04 1.08 5.49
N ASN A 47 -15.13 1.82 5.73
CA ASN A 47 -16.05 1.63 6.85
C ASN A 47 -17.30 0.81 6.47
N SER A 48 -17.25 0.07 5.37
CA SER A 48 -18.40 -0.71 4.89
C SER A 48 -18.55 -2.04 5.66
N PRO A 49 -19.76 -2.65 5.65
CA PRO A 49 -19.97 -3.98 6.22
C PRO A 49 -19.05 -5.06 5.64
N ARG A 50 -18.48 -4.83 4.45
CA ARG A 50 -17.51 -5.75 3.85
C ARG A 50 -16.17 -5.71 4.57
N PHE A 51 -15.70 -4.52 4.97
CA PHE A 51 -14.49 -4.37 5.76
C PHE A 51 -14.66 -4.89 7.19
N ASP A 52 -15.84 -4.66 7.79
CA ASP A 52 -16.21 -5.29 9.06
C ASP A 52 -16.21 -6.82 8.96
N GLY A 53 -16.69 -7.35 7.83
CA GLY A 53 -16.62 -8.77 7.51
C GLY A 53 -15.20 -9.32 7.57
N LEU A 54 -14.22 -8.62 7.01
CA LEU A 54 -12.80 -9.01 7.05
C LEU A 54 -12.22 -8.94 8.45
N LYS A 55 -12.56 -7.91 9.22
CA LYS A 55 -12.12 -7.78 10.61
C LYS A 55 -12.55 -8.98 11.46
N ARG A 56 -13.73 -9.56 11.16
CA ARG A 56 -14.23 -10.79 11.82
C ARG A 56 -13.52 -12.07 11.36
N GLN A 57 -12.90 -12.08 10.18
CA GLN A 57 -12.09 -13.21 9.69
C GLN A 57 -10.68 -13.26 10.32
N GLY A 58 -10.26 -12.16 10.96
CA GLY A 58 -8.99 -12.08 11.69
C GLY A 58 -8.07 -10.98 11.17
N LYS A 59 -7.00 -10.72 11.92
CA LYS A 59 -6.06 -9.61 11.64
C LYS A 59 -5.39 -9.77 10.28
N ASP A 60 -4.97 -10.98 9.90
CA ASP A 60 -4.27 -11.20 8.63
C ASP A 60 -5.17 -10.91 7.42
N ALA A 61 -6.47 -11.27 7.49
CA ALA A 61 -7.43 -10.97 6.44
C ALA A 61 -7.70 -9.45 6.34
N TYR A 62 -7.78 -8.78 7.49
CA TYR A 62 -7.98 -7.34 7.56
C TYR A 62 -6.76 -6.56 7.02
N ASP A 63 -5.55 -6.90 7.47
CA ASP A 63 -4.30 -6.29 7.00
C ASP A 63 -4.13 -6.48 5.48
N LEU A 64 -4.40 -7.68 4.97
CA LEU A 64 -4.30 -7.97 3.52
C LEU A 64 -5.37 -7.19 2.71
N GLY A 65 -6.55 -6.98 3.30
CA GLY A 65 -7.56 -6.10 2.70
C GLY A 65 -7.14 -4.63 2.66
N LEU A 66 -6.54 -4.13 3.75
CA LEU A 66 -5.96 -2.78 3.78
C LEU A 66 -4.80 -2.62 2.79
N GLU A 67 -3.96 -3.64 2.62
CA GLU A 67 -2.86 -3.64 1.64
C GLU A 67 -3.40 -3.51 0.21
N LYS A 68 -4.45 -4.27 -0.14
CA LYS A 68 -5.13 -4.13 -1.43
C LYS A 68 -5.71 -2.73 -1.66
N CYS A 69 -6.36 -2.15 -0.65
CA CYS A 69 -6.90 -0.80 -0.75
C CYS A 69 -5.78 0.24 -0.89
N LEU A 70 -4.69 0.11 -0.12
CA LEU A 70 -3.54 0.98 -0.23
C LEU A 70 -2.91 0.93 -1.63
N ILE A 71 -2.80 -0.25 -2.23
CA ILE A 71 -2.33 -0.42 -3.62
C ILE A 71 -3.21 0.37 -4.58
N ALA A 72 -4.53 0.17 -4.53
CA ALA A 72 -5.47 0.84 -5.42
C ALA A 72 -5.47 2.37 -5.25
N ILE A 73 -5.41 2.85 -4.01
CA ILE A 73 -5.30 4.28 -3.68
C ILE A 73 -3.98 4.83 -4.22
N SER A 74 -2.87 4.14 -3.97
CA SER A 74 -1.53 4.58 -4.36
C SER A 74 -1.38 4.69 -5.88
N GLU A 75 -1.86 3.70 -6.63
CA GLU A 75 -1.88 3.73 -8.10
C GLU A 75 -2.64 4.94 -8.64
N THR A 76 -3.84 5.15 -8.11
CA THR A 76 -4.70 6.26 -8.53
C THR A 76 -4.09 7.60 -8.14
N SER A 77 -3.55 7.71 -6.93
CA SER A 77 -2.88 8.91 -6.44
C SER A 77 -1.68 9.31 -7.28
N ILE A 78 -0.86 8.33 -7.70
CA ILE A 78 0.27 8.58 -8.60
C ILE A 78 -0.24 9.00 -9.99
N SER A 79 -1.21 8.26 -10.54
CA SER A 79 -1.79 8.51 -11.86
C SER A 79 -2.41 9.91 -11.98
N LYS A 80 -3.13 10.35 -10.95
CA LYS A 80 -3.86 11.62 -10.92
C LYS A 80 -3.07 12.76 -10.27
N SER A 81 -1.87 12.47 -9.78
CA SER A 81 -1.07 13.41 -8.95
C SER A 81 -1.85 13.97 -7.77
N GLU A 82 -2.71 13.14 -7.16
CA GLU A 82 -3.61 13.56 -6.08
C GLU A 82 -3.45 12.69 -4.82
N THR A 83 -3.18 13.32 -3.67
CA THR A 83 -2.70 12.61 -2.46
C THR A 83 -3.61 12.72 -1.24
N THR A 84 -4.74 13.41 -1.31
CA THR A 84 -5.63 13.64 -0.14
C THR A 84 -6.16 12.32 0.41
N VAL A 85 -6.66 11.44 -0.43
CA VAL A 85 -7.18 10.13 0.02
C VAL A 85 -6.07 9.26 0.60
N LEU A 86 -4.89 9.25 -0.02
CA LEU A 86 -3.72 8.53 0.50
C LEU A 86 -3.28 9.03 1.87
N LYS A 87 -3.25 10.36 2.09
CA LYS A 87 -2.91 10.97 3.38
C LYS A 87 -3.92 10.61 4.45
N ASN A 88 -5.22 10.69 4.15
CA ASN A 88 -6.27 10.34 5.09
C ASN A 88 -6.26 8.86 5.44
N PHE A 89 -6.08 7.97 4.44
CA PHE A 89 -5.90 6.54 4.66
C PHE A 89 -4.71 6.26 5.58
N ALA A 90 -3.56 6.90 5.33
CA ALA A 90 -2.37 6.72 6.15
C ALA A 90 -2.54 7.24 7.58
N ASN A 91 -3.34 8.29 7.77
CA ASN A 91 -3.66 8.83 9.09
C ASN A 91 -4.58 7.90 9.89
N GLU A 92 -5.62 7.36 9.24
CA GLU A 92 -6.57 6.45 9.90
C GLU A 92 -5.97 5.06 10.18
N HIS A 93 -5.09 4.58 9.30
CA HIS A 93 -4.50 3.24 9.39
C HIS A 93 -2.99 3.29 9.68
N LEU A 94 -2.58 4.21 10.54
CA LEU A 94 -1.16 4.50 10.77
C LEU A 94 -0.36 3.31 11.29
N ASP A 95 -0.91 2.54 12.24
CA ASP A 95 -0.26 1.34 12.75
C ASP A 95 -0.05 0.29 11.66
N PHE A 96 -1.02 0.16 10.75
CA PHE A 96 -0.91 -0.72 9.58
C PHE A 96 0.21 -0.23 8.65
N ILE A 97 0.29 1.07 8.35
CA ILE A 97 1.36 1.64 7.51
C ILE A 97 2.75 1.41 8.13
N LEU A 98 2.89 1.56 9.45
CA LEU A 98 4.15 1.29 10.14
C LEU A 98 4.51 -0.20 10.15
N GLN A 99 3.53 -1.10 10.28
CA GLN A 99 3.74 -2.54 10.16
C GLN A 99 4.12 -2.93 8.73
N LEU A 100 3.45 -2.35 7.74
CA LEU A 100 3.68 -2.62 6.33
C LEU A 100 5.05 -2.11 5.88
N SER A 101 5.50 -0.94 6.35
CA SER A 101 6.84 -0.44 6.00
C SER A 101 7.97 -1.35 6.51
N LYS A 102 7.72 -2.13 7.56
CA LYS A 102 8.65 -3.15 8.05
C LYS A 102 8.57 -4.46 7.24
N LYS A 103 7.36 -4.87 6.86
CA LYS A 103 7.12 -6.14 6.12
C LYS A 103 7.47 -6.03 4.64
N SER A 104 7.20 -4.86 4.05
CA SER A 104 7.26 -4.59 2.61
C SER A 104 7.76 -3.16 2.34
N PRO A 105 9.03 -2.85 2.66
CA PRO A 105 9.61 -1.53 2.44
C PRO A 105 9.59 -1.10 0.96
N GLU A 106 9.57 -2.04 0.01
CA GLU A 106 9.48 -1.82 -1.45
C GLU A 106 8.27 -0.97 -1.86
N MET A 107 7.19 -0.99 -1.06
CA MET A 107 5.99 -0.17 -1.29
C MET A 107 6.21 1.33 -1.09
N PHE A 108 7.33 1.71 -0.49
CA PHE A 108 7.60 3.08 -0.03
C PHE A 108 8.94 3.65 -0.49
N VAL A 109 9.78 2.87 -1.18
CA VAL A 109 11.13 3.30 -1.63
C VAL A 109 11.22 3.42 -3.16
N GLY A 110 12.32 3.98 -3.66
CA GLY A 110 12.56 4.13 -5.09
C GLY A 110 11.48 4.96 -5.80
N GLU A 111 10.88 4.40 -6.85
CA GLU A 111 9.82 5.05 -7.63
C GLU A 111 8.55 5.34 -6.82
N ASN A 112 8.39 4.69 -5.66
CA ASN A 112 7.27 4.84 -4.74
C ASN A 112 7.51 5.93 -3.69
N GLY A 113 8.59 6.70 -3.79
CA GLY A 113 8.95 7.74 -2.82
C GLY A 113 7.84 8.79 -2.58
N LYS A 114 6.98 9.06 -3.58
CA LYS A 114 5.80 9.94 -3.40
C LYS A 114 4.78 9.36 -2.41
N ILE A 115 4.61 8.04 -2.38
CA ILE A 115 3.72 7.37 -1.43
C ILE A 115 4.27 7.52 -0.02
N ALA A 116 5.59 7.28 0.16
CA ALA A 116 6.26 7.50 1.43
C ALA A 116 6.15 8.96 1.90
N GLN A 117 6.35 9.93 1.01
CA GLN A 117 6.20 11.36 1.35
C GLN A 117 4.78 11.69 1.82
N ALA A 118 3.75 11.18 1.12
CA ALA A 118 2.36 11.36 1.53
C ALA A 118 2.08 10.73 2.91
N CYS A 119 2.51 9.49 3.13
CA CYS A 119 2.34 8.80 4.41
C CYS A 119 3.08 9.52 5.56
N LYS A 120 4.32 9.98 5.32
CA LYS A 120 5.11 10.72 6.32
C LYS A 120 4.52 12.07 6.68
N SER A 121 3.76 12.70 5.77
CA SER A 121 3.20 14.04 5.99
C SER A 121 2.17 14.10 7.12
N VAL A 122 1.55 12.97 7.46
CA VAL A 122 0.56 12.85 8.54
C VAL A 122 1.14 12.26 9.84
N MET A 123 2.41 11.86 9.83
CA MET A 123 3.09 11.26 10.98
C MET A 123 3.70 12.32 11.91
N ASN A 124 3.76 12.02 13.21
CA ASN A 124 4.60 12.77 14.14
C ASN A 124 6.09 12.38 14.01
N GLU A 125 6.98 13.11 14.67
CA GLU A 125 8.43 12.90 14.55
C GLU A 125 8.90 11.52 15.02
N SER A 126 8.28 10.94 16.05
CA SER A 126 8.61 9.60 16.51
C SER A 126 8.25 8.54 15.46
N GLN A 127 7.06 8.68 14.88
CA GLN A 127 6.54 7.80 13.84
C GLN A 127 7.34 7.92 12.54
N LYS A 128 7.73 9.14 12.13
CA LYS A 128 8.62 9.35 10.97
C LYS A 128 9.94 8.63 11.15
N LYS A 129 10.57 8.73 12.33
CA LYS A 129 11.83 8.02 12.64
C LYS A 129 11.67 6.51 12.57
N ALA A 130 10.57 5.97 13.12
CA ALA A 130 10.27 4.54 13.04
C ALA A 130 10.05 4.09 11.59
N PHE A 131 9.29 4.86 10.82
CA PHE A 131 9.03 4.60 9.40
C PHE A 131 10.31 4.63 8.58
N GLU A 132 11.15 5.67 8.71
CA GLU A 132 12.45 5.76 8.02
C GLU A 132 13.39 4.60 8.38
N LYS A 133 13.41 4.21 9.66
CA LYS A 133 14.19 3.06 10.13
C LYS A 133 13.72 1.76 9.49
N ASN A 134 12.41 1.54 9.39
CA ASN A 134 11.83 0.35 8.76
C ASN A 134 12.19 0.24 7.28
N LEU A 135 12.25 1.38 6.58
CA LEU A 135 12.63 1.43 5.17
C LEU A 135 14.14 1.23 4.92
N GLY A 136 14.96 1.09 5.97
CA GLY A 136 16.40 0.96 5.82
C GLY A 136 17.06 2.24 5.27
N ILE A 137 16.37 3.38 5.30
CA ILE A 137 16.89 4.67 4.83
C ILE A 137 17.96 5.13 5.82
N ASN A 138 19.19 4.69 5.61
CA ASN A 138 20.35 5.29 6.24
C ASN A 138 20.55 6.70 5.65
N LYS A 139 21.10 7.61 6.46
CA LYS A 139 21.30 9.05 6.17
C LYS A 139 21.87 9.41 4.79
N VAL A 140 22.45 8.46 4.05
CA VAL A 140 23.10 8.64 2.75
C VAL A 140 22.10 8.72 1.58
N GLU A 141 20.88 8.18 1.70
CA GLU A 141 19.87 8.21 0.63
C GLU A 141 18.89 9.39 0.69
N LYS A 142 19.04 10.29 1.67
CA LYS A 142 18.20 11.51 1.75
C LYS A 142 18.31 12.38 0.48
N ASP A 143 19.44 12.33 -0.22
CA ASP A 143 19.70 13.12 -1.42
C ASP A 143 19.25 12.43 -2.72
N SER A 144 19.01 11.11 -2.72
CA SER A 144 18.56 10.38 -3.92
C SER A 144 17.05 10.40 -4.12
N LEU A 145 16.27 10.77 -3.10
CA LEU A 145 14.80 10.85 -3.17
C LEU A 145 14.30 12.06 -3.99
N VAL A 146 15.20 12.96 -4.40
CA VAL A 146 14.85 14.21 -5.10
C VAL A 146 15.08 14.14 -6.61
N ASN A 147 15.90 13.22 -7.15
CA ASN A 147 16.18 13.26 -8.58
C ASN A 147 16.47 11.88 -9.20
N LYS A 148 15.55 11.46 -10.08
CA LYS A 148 15.83 11.05 -11.47
C LYS A 148 14.51 10.86 -12.23
N HIS A 149 14.10 11.90 -12.95
CA HIS A 149 13.36 11.73 -14.20
C HIS A 149 14.37 11.50 -15.31
N LEU A 150 14.29 10.38 -16.02
CA LEU A 150 14.73 10.23 -17.41
C LEU A 150 14.01 9.02 -18.01
N GLY A 151 13.47 9.24 -19.21
CA GLY A 151 12.36 8.47 -19.76
C GLY A 151 12.71 7.12 -20.40
N ALA A 152 11.64 6.37 -20.68
CA ALA A 152 11.42 5.60 -21.90
C ALA A 152 9.96 5.14 -21.88
N ASP A 153 9.24 5.34 -22.98
CA ASP A 153 7.93 4.73 -23.24
C ASP A 153 8.09 3.21 -23.31
N LYS A 154 7.96 2.58 -22.15
CA LYS A 154 7.54 1.19 -22.01
C LYS A 154 6.30 1.24 -21.12
N VAL A 155 5.33 0.36 -21.38
CA VAL A 155 4.17 0.18 -20.50
C VAL A 155 4.71 0.03 -19.08
N LYS A 156 4.56 1.08 -18.28
CA LYS A 156 5.11 1.10 -16.92
C LYS A 156 4.34 0.03 -16.16
N PRO A 157 5.03 -0.97 -15.58
CA PRO A 157 4.34 -1.96 -14.77
C PRO A 157 3.54 -1.23 -13.69
N THR A 158 2.34 -1.72 -13.44
CA THR A 158 1.46 -1.22 -12.37
C THR A 158 2.19 -1.27 -11.02
N PHE A 159 1.70 -0.54 -10.03
CA PHE A 159 2.31 -0.56 -8.70
C PHE A 159 2.26 -1.98 -8.12
N ALA A 160 1.14 -2.69 -8.34
CA ALA A 160 0.99 -4.09 -7.97
C ALA A 160 2.01 -5.01 -8.64
N GLU A 161 2.25 -4.85 -9.95
CA GLU A 161 3.27 -5.62 -10.68
C GLU A 161 4.68 -5.32 -10.18
N ARG A 162 4.99 -4.06 -9.85
CA ARG A 162 6.30 -3.68 -9.29
C ARG A 162 6.55 -4.26 -7.91
N ILE A 163 5.55 -4.25 -7.03
CA ILE A 163 5.67 -4.89 -5.70
C ILE A 163 5.92 -6.39 -5.85
N THR A 164 5.22 -7.04 -6.78
CA THR A 164 5.36 -8.48 -7.02
C THR A 164 6.78 -8.80 -7.53
N GLN A 165 7.29 -8.03 -8.50
CA GLN A 165 8.65 -8.19 -9.02
C GLN A 165 9.73 -7.97 -7.94
N SER A 166 9.63 -6.90 -7.15
CA SER A 166 10.60 -6.64 -6.07
C SER A 166 10.60 -7.72 -4.98
N ARG A 167 9.44 -8.32 -4.67
CA ARG A 167 9.35 -9.46 -3.75
C ARG A 167 10.01 -10.72 -4.33
N GLU A 168 9.83 -11.00 -5.61
CA GLU A 168 10.46 -12.14 -6.28
C GLU A 168 11.99 -11.99 -6.39
N GLU A 169 12.49 -10.80 -6.68
CA GLU A 169 13.93 -10.51 -6.73
C GLU A 169 14.60 -10.63 -5.35
N SER A 170 13.90 -10.22 -4.29
CA SER A 170 14.38 -10.35 -2.90
C SER A 170 14.46 -11.81 -2.44
N LEU A 171 13.64 -12.70 -3.00
CA LEU A 171 13.62 -14.14 -2.71
C LEU A 171 14.67 -14.93 -3.52
N GLN A 172 15.22 -14.35 -4.59
CA GLN A 172 16.21 -15.00 -5.46
C GLN A 172 17.66 -14.64 -5.13
N GLN A 173 17.94 -13.76 -4.16
CA GLN A 173 19.33 -13.49 -3.78
C GLN A 173 19.93 -14.69 -3.03
N PRO A 174 20.98 -15.36 -3.59
CA PRO A 174 21.70 -16.37 -2.83
C PRO A 174 22.43 -15.69 -1.68
N ALA A 175 22.29 -16.24 -0.48
CA ALA A 175 23.07 -15.85 0.68
C ALA A 175 24.56 -15.85 0.29
N ARG A 176 25.18 -14.66 0.29
CA ARG A 176 26.63 -14.48 0.15
C ARG A 176 27.25 -14.35 1.53
#